data_AF-A0A7J5WM17-F1
#
_entry.id   AF-A0A7J5WM17-F1
#
_cell.length_a   1.000
_cell.length_b   1.000
_cell.length_c   1.000
_cell.angle_alpha   90.00
_cell.angle_beta   90.00
_cell.angle_gamma   90.00
#
_symmetry.space_group_name_H-M   'P 1'
#
loop_
_entity.id
_entity.type
_entity.pdbx_description
1 polymer ?
#
loop_
_entity_poly.entity_id
_entity_poly.type
_entity_poly.pdbx_seq_one_letter_code
_entity_poly.pdbx_strand_id
1 'polypeptide(L)'
;MEQKKHWQSFGELNQSESYNKDVKDEFNESLPLVEDEGKSFLEAKAPRRDFLKYLGFSTAAAAAAASCEMPVKKAIPFANKPEDVVPGIAKYYATTYKYVMAGLLS
;
A
#
# COMPACT_ATOMS: atom_id res chain seq x y z
N MET A 1 -22.76 -20.71 3.57
CA MET A 1 -23.52 -19.81 2.67
C MET A 1 -22.92 -19.96 1.29
N GLU A 2 -23.71 -20.42 0.33
CA GLU A 2 -23.27 -20.67 -1.04
C GLU A 2 -23.12 -19.34 -1.77
N GLN A 3 -21.91 -19.00 -2.24
CA GLN A 3 -21.68 -17.75 -2.94
C GLN A 3 -22.23 -17.85 -4.37
N LYS A 4 -23.25 -17.06 -4.67
CA LYS A 4 -23.84 -17.01 -6.02
C LYS A 4 -22.84 -16.35 -6.97
N LYS A 5 -22.35 -17.13 -7.93
CA LYS A 5 -21.47 -16.64 -8.98
C LYS A 5 -22.32 -15.93 -10.05
N HIS A 6 -22.14 -14.62 -10.15
CA HIS A 6 -22.80 -13.79 -11.15
C HIS A 6 -21.82 -13.51 -12.28
N TRP A 7 -22.21 -13.85 -13.51
CA TRP A 7 -21.42 -13.65 -14.72
C TRP A 7 -21.90 -12.36 -15.41
N GLN A 8 -20.97 -11.50 -15.80
CA GLN A 8 -21.29 -10.22 -16.45
C GLN A 8 -21.48 -10.36 -17.97
N SER A 9 -20.89 -11.40 -18.58
CA SER A 9 -20.91 -11.63 -20.01
C SER A 9 -20.97 -13.12 -20.36
N PHE A 10 -21.54 -13.44 -21.53
CA PHE A 10 -21.50 -14.79 -22.09
C PHE A 10 -20.07 -15.26 -22.40
N GLY A 11 -19.14 -14.34 -22.66
CA GLY A 11 -17.72 -14.66 -22.84
C GLY A 11 -17.04 -15.09 -21.54
N GLU A 12 -17.45 -14.51 -20.41
CA GLU A 12 -16.97 -14.85 -19.07
C GLU A 12 -17.44 -16.23 -18.63
N LEU A 13 -18.72 -16.55 -18.90
CA LEU A 13 -19.31 -17.87 -18.61
C LEU A 13 -18.60 -18.99 -19.37
N ASN A 14 -18.33 -18.76 -20.67
CA ASN A 14 -17.75 -19.77 -21.55
C ASN A 14 -16.21 -19.79 -21.50
N GLN A 15 -15.58 -18.95 -20.67
CA GLN A 15 -14.12 -18.79 -20.57
C GLN A 15 -13.45 -18.73 -21.95
N SER A 16 -14.05 -17.98 -22.88
CA SER A 16 -13.55 -17.95 -24.26
C SER A 16 -12.15 -17.35 -24.32
N GLU A 17 -11.34 -17.79 -25.29
CA GLU A 17 -9.97 -17.29 -25.44
C GLU A 17 -9.93 -15.79 -25.74
N SER A 18 -10.96 -15.25 -26.40
CA SER A 18 -11.15 -13.81 -26.63
C SER A 18 -11.36 -13.03 -25.33
N TYR A 19 -12.25 -13.50 -24.45
CA TYR A 19 -12.54 -12.84 -23.18
C TYR A 19 -11.30 -12.82 -22.27
N ASN A 20 -10.54 -13.93 -22.23
CA ASN A 20 -9.30 -13.98 -21.46
C ASN A 20 -8.18 -13.07 -22.00
N LYS A 21 -8.22 -12.71 -23.29
CA LYS A 21 -7.31 -11.73 -23.88
C LYS A 21 -7.74 -10.32 -23.52
N ASP A 22 -9.04 -10.03 -23.62
CA ASP A 22 -9.62 -8.73 -23.28
C ASP A 22 -9.45 -8.39 -21.79
N VAL A 23 -9.64 -9.35 -20.88
CA VAL A 23 -9.41 -9.18 -19.42
C VAL A 23 -7.93 -8.96 -19.07
N LYS A 24 -7.00 -9.51 -19.87
CA LYS A 24 -5.56 -9.30 -19.65
C LYS A 24 -5.10 -7.93 -20.16
N ASP A 25 -5.87 -7.33 -21.05
CA ASP A 25 -5.55 -6.10 -21.76
C ASP A 25 -6.70 -5.08 -21.66
N GLU A 26 -7.31 -4.98 -20.47
CA GLU A 26 -8.46 -4.07 -20.24
C GLU A 26 -8.10 -2.59 -20.45
N PHE A 27 -6.81 -2.29 -20.50
CA PHE A 27 -6.25 -0.97 -20.79
C PHE A 27 -5.27 -1.05 -21.98
N ASN A 28 -5.74 -1.57 -23.12
CA ASN A 28 -4.98 -1.67 -24.38
C ASN A 28 -4.50 -0.31 -24.94
N GLU A 29 -5.03 0.80 -24.44
CA GLU A 29 -4.46 2.11 -24.75
C GLU A 29 -3.23 2.31 -23.86
N SER A 30 -2.02 2.29 -24.45
CA SER A 30 -0.81 2.77 -23.78
C SER A 30 -1.18 4.11 -23.16
N LEU A 31 -1.34 4.14 -21.83
CA LEU A 31 -1.65 5.37 -21.13
C LEU A 31 -0.62 6.38 -21.65
N PRO A 32 -1.04 7.52 -22.23
CA PRO A 32 -0.10 8.55 -22.60
C PRO A 32 0.45 9.08 -21.28
N LEU A 33 1.47 8.38 -20.78
CA LEU A 33 2.35 8.85 -19.72
C LEU A 33 2.89 10.15 -20.27
N VAL A 34 2.81 11.16 -19.42
CA VAL A 34 3.16 12.53 -19.73
C VAL A 34 4.66 12.57 -20.05
N GLU A 35 5.01 12.31 -21.31
CA GLU A 35 6.38 12.45 -21.83
C GLU A 35 6.65 13.89 -22.29
N ASP A 36 5.61 14.74 -22.35
CA ASP A 36 5.74 16.15 -22.74
C ASP A 36 5.79 17.05 -21.50
N GLU A 37 6.89 16.95 -20.75
CA GLU A 37 7.22 17.79 -19.59
C GLU A 37 7.48 19.27 -19.97
N GLY A 38 7.44 19.59 -21.26
CA GLY A 38 7.87 20.88 -21.80
C GLY A 38 6.82 21.71 -22.52
N LYS A 39 5.60 21.22 -22.76
CA LYS A 39 4.56 22.00 -23.45
C LYS A 39 3.61 22.60 -22.43
N SER A 40 3.57 23.92 -22.39
CA SER A 40 2.61 24.69 -21.58
C SER A 40 1.22 24.10 -21.75
N PHE A 41 0.49 23.98 -20.63
CA PHE A 41 -0.87 23.44 -20.55
C PHE A 41 -1.85 24.01 -21.60
N LEU A 42 -1.54 25.18 -22.15
CA LEU A 42 -2.31 25.91 -23.15
C LEU A 42 -2.08 25.43 -24.59
N GLU A 43 -1.02 24.67 -24.86
CA GLU A 43 -0.65 24.21 -26.21
C GLU A 43 -1.08 22.77 -26.50
N ALA A 44 -1.73 22.12 -25.53
CA ALA A 44 -2.22 20.76 -25.65
C ALA A 44 -3.43 20.67 -26.58
N LYS A 45 -3.46 19.65 -27.45
CA LYS A 45 -4.50 19.39 -28.46
C LYS A 45 -5.93 19.24 -27.90
N ALA A 46 -6.08 19.02 -26.58
CA ALA A 46 -7.38 18.92 -25.90
C ALA A 46 -7.31 19.38 -24.42
N PRO A 47 -7.29 20.71 -24.15
CA PRO A 47 -6.94 21.26 -22.82
C PRO A 47 -7.90 20.85 -21.69
N ARG A 48 -9.19 20.60 -22.00
CA ARG A 48 -10.18 20.14 -20.99
C ARG A 48 -9.92 18.72 -20.50
N ARG A 49 -9.49 17.81 -21.40
CA ARG A 49 -9.21 16.42 -21.06
C ARG A 49 -7.93 16.32 -20.24
N ASP A 50 -6.90 17.07 -20.63
CA ASP A 50 -5.63 17.04 -19.93
C ASP A 50 -5.75 17.70 -18.55
N PHE A 51 -6.59 18.75 -18.41
CA PHE A 51 -6.99 19.26 -17.10
C PHE A 51 -7.67 18.21 -16.22
N LEU A 52 -8.65 17.47 -16.75
CA LEU A 52 -9.33 16.43 -15.97
C LEU A 52 -8.41 15.26 -15.62
N LYS A 53 -7.41 14.95 -16.45
CA LYS A 53 -6.38 13.97 -16.10
C LYS A 53 -5.56 14.45 -14.90
N TYR A 54 -4.93 15.63 -14.98
CA TYR A 54 -4.11 16.12 -13.86
C TYR A 54 -4.92 16.34 -12.58
N LEU A 55 -6.12 16.92 -12.71
CA LEU A 55 -7.01 17.12 -11.58
C LEU A 55 -7.53 15.79 -11.01
N GLY A 56 -7.85 14.83 -11.87
CA GLY A 56 -8.28 13.48 -11.49
C GLY A 56 -7.17 12.69 -10.79
N PHE A 57 -5.97 12.65 -11.37
CA PHE A 57 -4.81 11.96 -10.78
C PHE A 57 -4.36 12.62 -9.46
N SER A 58 -4.31 13.95 -9.39
CA SER A 58 -3.96 14.65 -8.15
C SER A 58 -4.98 14.42 -7.04
N THR A 59 -6.28 14.48 -7.37
CA THR A 59 -7.36 14.22 -6.40
C THR A 59 -7.34 12.76 -5.95
N ALA A 60 -7.18 11.81 -6.88
CA ALA A 60 -7.11 10.38 -6.56
C ALA A 60 -5.88 10.05 -5.71
N ALA A 61 -4.71 10.64 -6.01
CA ALA A 61 -3.50 10.45 -5.21
C ALA A 61 -3.63 11.04 -3.80
N ALA A 62 -4.18 12.25 -3.68
CA ALA A 62 -4.45 12.87 -2.39
C ALA A 62 -5.47 12.06 -1.57
N ALA A 63 -6.54 11.59 -2.22
CA ALA A 63 -7.55 10.75 -1.60
C ALA A 63 -6.97 9.39 -1.18
N ALA A 64 -6.11 8.76 -1.98
CA ALA A 64 -5.47 7.49 -1.63
C ALA A 64 -4.48 7.64 -0.46
N ALA A 65 -3.74 8.75 -0.40
CA ALA A 65 -2.86 9.04 0.72
C ALA A 65 -3.64 9.35 2.02
N ALA A 66 -4.78 10.04 1.89
CA ALA A 66 -5.64 10.38 3.02
C ALA A 66 -6.59 9.24 3.45
N SER A 67 -6.91 8.30 2.55
CA SER A 67 -7.84 7.19 2.83
C SER A 67 -7.21 6.06 3.63
N CYS A 68 -5.88 6.00 3.69
CA CYS A 68 -5.19 5.07 4.57
C CYS A 68 -5.17 5.68 5.97
N GLU A 69 -6.14 5.28 6.79
CA GLU A 69 -6.27 5.67 8.20
C GLU A 69 -5.01 5.22 8.96
N MET A 70 -4.00 6.10 9.05
CA MET A 70 -2.77 5.76 9.74
C MET A 70 -3.05 5.65 11.24
N PRO A 71 -2.77 4.49 11.87
CA PRO A 71 -3.08 4.30 13.27
C PRO A 71 -2.27 5.30 14.12
N VAL A 72 -2.97 6.00 15.03
CA VAL A 72 -2.34 6.95 15.94
C VAL A 72 -1.35 6.22 16.83
N LYS A 73 -0.05 6.45 16.61
CA LYS A 73 1.02 5.91 17.47
C LYS A 73 1.11 6.75 18.74
N LYS A 74 0.64 6.20 19.86
CA LYS A 74 0.78 6.82 21.18
C LYS A 74 2.10 6.37 21.81
N ALA A 75 2.96 7.33 22.14
CA ALA A 75 4.11 7.10 23.00
C ALA A 75 3.77 7.56 24.41
N ILE A 76 3.65 6.62 25.35
CA ILE A 76 3.36 6.93 26.76
C ILE A 76 4.71 7.07 27.50
N PRO A 77 5.07 8.27 28.00
CA PRO A 77 6.30 8.48 28.73
C PRO A 77 6.23 7.88 30.14
N PHE A 78 7.40 7.73 30.79
CA PHE A 78 7.45 7.39 32.20
C PHE A 78 6.80 8.48 33.04
N ALA A 79 5.87 8.11 33.94
CA ALA A 79 5.24 9.07 34.87
C ALA A 79 6.26 9.64 35.88
N ASN A 80 7.17 8.80 36.35
CA ASN A 80 8.35 9.20 37.11
C ASN A 80 9.56 8.52 36.48
N LYS A 81 10.47 9.30 35.91
CA LYS A 81 11.62 8.78 35.16
C LYS A 81 12.75 8.43 36.15
N PRO A 82 13.25 7.19 36.18
CA PRO A 82 14.46 6.86 36.94
C PRO A 82 15.71 7.48 36.30
N GLU A 83 16.70 7.85 37.12
CA GLU A 83 17.95 8.47 36.63
C GLU A 83 18.75 7.50 35.74
N ASP A 84 18.64 6.20 36.02
CA ASP A 84 19.40 5.14 35.37
C ASP A 84 18.77 4.61 34.06
N VAL A 85 17.70 5.19 33.52
CA VAL A 85 17.12 4.71 32.24
C VAL A 85 16.85 5.87 31.29
N VAL A 86 17.49 5.83 30.13
CA VAL A 86 17.30 6.80 29.05
C VAL A 86 16.73 6.07 27.83
N PRO A 87 15.50 6.37 27.40
CA PRO A 87 14.94 5.81 26.18
C PRO A 87 15.86 6.08 24.98
N GLY A 88 16.12 5.07 24.16
CA GLY A 88 16.94 5.18 22.95
C GLY A 88 18.43 4.91 23.14
N ILE A 89 18.91 4.72 24.38
CA ILE A 89 20.32 4.36 24.64
C ILE A 89 20.37 2.94 25.24
N ALA A 90 21.11 2.04 24.58
CA ALA A 90 21.30 0.68 25.08
C ALA A 90 22.14 0.67 26.37
N LYS A 91 21.71 -0.13 27.35
CA LYS A 91 22.46 -0.39 28.60
C LYS A 91 22.74 -1.88 28.74
N TYR A 92 23.98 -2.23 29.05
CA TYR A 92 24.41 -3.61 29.26
C TYR A 92 24.39 -3.94 30.75
N TYR A 93 23.82 -5.08 31.12
CA TYR A 93 23.77 -5.57 32.50
C TYR A 93 24.50 -6.91 32.59
N ALA A 94 25.34 -7.05 33.61
CA ALA A 94 26.01 -8.30 33.91
C ALA A 94 25.07 -9.20 34.73
N THR A 95 24.25 -10.02 34.04
CA THR A 95 23.36 -10.99 34.68
C THR A 95 23.88 -12.42 34.54
N THR A 96 23.73 -13.24 35.58
CA THR A 96 24.03 -14.68 35.51
C THR A 96 22.72 -15.47 35.37
N TYR A 97 22.73 -16.57 34.62
CA TYR A 97 21.60 -17.51 34.55
C TYR A 97 22.01 -18.83 35.20
N LYS A 98 21.14 -19.42 36.03
CA LYS A 98 21.36 -20.75 36.60
C LYS A 98 20.77 -21.79 35.66
N TYR A 99 21.62 -22.64 35.13
CA TYR A 99 21.22 -23.81 34.36
C TYR A 99 21.20 -25.04 35.25
N VAL A 100 20.06 -25.73 35.32
CA VAL A 100 19.96 -27.06 35.95
C VAL A 100 19.95 -28.07 34.81
N MET A 101 21.04 -28.81 34.68
CA MET A 101 21.13 -29.98 33.81
C MET A 101 20.21 -31.08 34.35
N ALA A 102 19.06 -31.28 33.72
CA ALA A 102 18.21 -32.43 33.99
C ALA A 102 18.70 -33.63 33.18
N GLY A 103 19.28 -34.63 33.86
CA GLY A 103 19.44 -35.98 33.33
C GLY A 103 20.85 -36.37 32.89
N LEU A 104 21.66 -36.85 33.84
CA LEU A 104 22.75 -37.80 33.60
C LEU A 104 22.86 -38.71 34.84
N LEU A 105 21.84 -39.56 34.98
CA LEU A 105 21.83 -40.75 35.82
C LEU A 105 20.90 -41.74 35.09
N SER A 106 21.46 -42.42 34.10
CA SER A 106 21.00 -43.73 33.63
C SER A 106 22.21 -44.61 33.40
#